data_AF-A0A7J3BAW6-F1
#
_entry.id   AF-A0A7J3BAW6-F1
#
_cell.length_a   1.000
_cell.length_b   1.000
_cell.length_c   1.000
_cell.angle_alpha   90.00
_cell.angle_beta   90.00
_cell.angle_gamma   90.00
#
_symmetry.space_group_name_H-M   'P 1'
#
loop_
_entity.id
_entity.type
_entity.pdbx_description
1 polymer ?
#
loop_
_entity_poly.entity_id
_entity_poly.type
_entity_poly.pdbx_seq_one_letter_code
_entity_poly.pdbx_strand_id
1 'polypeptide(L)' 'SWQHRGFGSHLLHEAERTAREDLDAEKMLITSALGTKRYYAKLGYAPDGPYMSRDLRQPC' A
#
# COMPACT_ATOMS: atom_id res chain seq x y z
N SER A 1 -8.36 -2.24 21.88
CA SER A 1 -8.32 -2.51 20.43
C SER A 1 -6.88 -2.49 19.94
N TRP A 2 -6.54 -3.30 18.93
CA TRP A 2 -5.19 -3.38 18.33
C TRP A 2 -5.02 -2.46 17.10
N GLN A 3 -6.14 -1.93 16.59
CA GLN A 3 -6.19 -0.95 15.51
C GLN A 3 -5.72 0.44 15.99
N HIS A 4 -5.37 1.33 15.06
CA HIS A 4 -4.86 2.70 15.31
C HIS A 4 -3.52 2.80 16.05
N ARG A 5 -2.75 1.71 16.09
CA ARG A 5 -1.39 1.67 16.66
C ARG A 5 -0.27 1.79 15.62
N GLY A 6 -0.59 2.10 14.36
CA GLY A 6 0.40 2.24 13.28
C GLY A 6 0.91 0.92 12.67
N PHE A 7 0.50 -0.24 13.19
CA PHE A 7 0.93 -1.54 12.64
C PHE A 7 0.57 -1.71 11.16
N GLY A 8 -0.61 -1.24 10.73
CA GLY A 8 -1.04 -1.34 9.34
C GLY A 8 -0.13 -0.59 8.37
N SER A 9 0.31 0.62 8.73
CA SER A 9 1.24 1.40 7.90
C SER A 9 2.65 0.82 7.92
N HIS A 10 3.09 0.27 9.05
CA HIS A 10 4.41 -0.37 9.14
C HIS A 10 4.49 -1.63 8.28
N LEU A 11 3.46 -2.48 8.33
CA LEU A 11 3.39 -3.67 7.47
C LEU A 11 3.34 -3.31 5.98
N LEU A 12 2.63 -2.25 5.62
CA LEU A 12 2.61 -1.75 4.24
C LEU A 12 4.00 -1.27 3.80
N HIS A 13 4.71 -0.54 4.65
CA HIS A 13 6.06 -0.07 4.34
C HIS A 13 7.04 -1.23 4.10
N GLU A 14 7.02 -2.25 4.96
CA GLU A 14 7.86 -3.45 4.76
C GLU A 14 7.46 -4.23 3.50
N ALA A 15 6.17 -4.28 3.17
CA ALA A 15 5.71 -4.89 1.93
C ALA A 15 6.20 -4.11 0.70
N GLU A 16 6.11 -2.76 0.71
CA GLU A 16 6.62 -1.90 -0.36
C GLU A 16 8.13 -2.08 -0.53
N ARG A 17 8.87 -2.11 0.58
CA ARG A 17 10.32 -2.35 0.61
C ARG A 17 10.68 -3.69 -0.02
N THR A 18 10.06 -4.78 0.45
CA THR A 18 10.28 -6.14 -0.06
C THR A 18 9.92 -6.25 -1.54
N ALA A 19 8.80 -5.68 -1.95
CA ALA A 19 8.35 -5.71 -3.34
C ALA A 19 9.34 -5.00 -4.28
N ARG A 20 9.89 -3.86 -3.86
CA ARG A 20 10.87 -3.11 -4.65
C ARG A 20 12.25 -3.75 -4.63
N GLU A 21 12.75 -4.16 -3.47
CA GLU A 21 14.15 -4.57 -3.28
C GLU A 21 14.39 -6.03 -3.65
N ASP A 22 13.46 -6.93 -3.29
CA ASP A 22 13.67 -8.38 -3.43
C ASP A 22 12.97 -8.94 -4.67
N LEU A 23 11.92 -8.28 -5.16
CA LEU A 23 11.09 -8.74 -6.27
C LEU A 23 11.16 -7.86 -7.53
N ASP A 24 11.88 -6.74 -7.46
CA ASP A 24 12.00 -5.74 -8.54
C ASP A 24 10.62 -5.31 -9.11
N ALA A 25 9.62 -5.26 -8.23
CA ALA A 25 8.26 -4.94 -8.63
C ALA A 25 8.12 -3.44 -8.87
N GLU A 26 7.56 -3.07 -10.03
CA GLU A 26 7.32 -1.67 -10.37
C GLU A 26 6.05 -1.09 -9.74
N LYS A 27 5.12 -1.96 -9.31
CA LYS A 27 3.78 -1.55 -8.86
C LYS A 27 3.23 -2.50 -7.81
N MET A 28 2.59 -1.94 -6.79
CA MET A 28 1.83 -2.69 -5.79
C MET A 28 0.33 -2.50 -5.98
N LEU A 29 -0.44 -3.59 -5.90
CA LEU A 29 -1.89 -3.61 -5.89
C LEU A 29 -2.41 -4.08 -4.53
N ILE A 30 -3.39 -3.37 -3.98
CA ILE A 30 -4.07 -3.73 -2.74
C ILE A 30 -5.53 -4.11 -3.05
N THR A 31 -5.90 -5.34 -2.70
CA THR A 31 -7.30 -5.77 -2.62
C THR A 31 -7.96 -5.02 -1.48
N SER A 32 -8.86 -4.09 -1.80
CA SER A 32 -9.46 -3.18 -0.83
C SER A 32 -10.98 -3.23 -0.87
N ALA A 33 -11.60 -3.29 0.30
CA ALA A 33 -13.04 -3.07 0.41
C ALA A 33 -13.38 -1.59 0.16
N LEU A 34 -14.55 -1.30 -0.40
CA LEU A 34 -14.97 0.06 -0.78
C LEU A 34 -14.81 1.07 0.38
N GLY A 35 -15.19 0.69 1.59
CA GLY A 35 -15.09 1.54 2.79
C GLY A 35 -13.65 1.80 3.29
N THR A 36 -12.67 1.05 2.78
CA THR A 36 -11.27 1.13 3.23
C THR A 36 -10.36 1.90 2.26
N LYS A 37 -10.85 2.24 1.06
CA LYS A 37 -10.05 2.96 0.05
C LYS A 37 -9.46 4.27 0.57
N ARG A 38 -10.22 5.00 1.40
CA ARG A 38 -9.75 6.25 2.06
C ARG A 38 -8.56 6.05 2.99
N TYR A 39 -8.40 4.87 3.60
CA TYR A 39 -7.24 4.57 4.44
C TYR A 39 -5.97 4.51 3.58
N TYR A 40 -5.99 3.72 2.51
CA TYR A 40 -4.85 3.60 1.58
C TYR A 40 -4.55 4.89 0.82
N ALA A 41 -5.58 5.68 0.50
CA ALA A 41 -5.40 6.99 -0.13
C ALA A 41 -4.55 7.95 0.72
N LYS A 42 -4.71 7.92 2.05
CA LYS A 42 -3.87 8.71 2.97
C LYS A 42 -2.41 8.25 3.00
N LEU A 43 -2.14 7.03 2.54
CA LEU A 43 -0.80 6.43 2.46
C LEU A 43 -0.19 6.56 1.05
N GLY A 44 -0.80 7.34 0.15
CA GLY A 44 -0.26 7.60 -1.19
C GLY A 44 -0.70 6.61 -2.28
N TYR A 45 -1.64 5.70 -1.97
CA TYR A 45 -2.22 4.83 -3.00
C TYR A 45 -3.36 5.53 -3.75
N ALA A 46 -3.53 5.22 -5.04
CA ALA A 46 -4.60 5.73 -5.89
C ALA A 46 -5.60 4.63 -6.28
N PRO A 47 -6.87 4.96 -6.59
CA PRO A 47 -7.82 4.00 -7.14
C PRO A 47 -7.34 3.38 -8.46
N ASP A 48 -7.45 2.07 -8.58
CA ASP A 48 -7.05 1.31 -9.75
C ASP A 48 -8.05 0.17 -10.00
N GLY A 49 -9.18 0.54 -10.62
CA GLY A 49 -10.34 -0.33 -10.76
C GLY A 49 -10.83 -0.87 -9.40
N PRO A 50 -10.91 -2.22 -9.22
CA PRO A 50 -11.32 -2.80 -7.95
C PRO A 50 -10.24 -2.68 -6.85
N TYR A 51 -9.01 -2.34 -7.23
CA TYR A 51 -7.85 -2.25 -6.32
C TYR A 51 -7.55 -0.81 -5.91
N MET A 52 -6.57 -0.67 -5.03
CA MET A 52 -5.78 0.54 -4.83
C MET A 52 -4.34 0.24 -5.26
N SER A 53 -3.65 1.18 -5.89
CA SER A 53 -2.30 0.95 -6.41
C SER A 53 -1.31 2.06 -6.10
N ARG A 54 -0.03 1.71 -6.10
CA ARG A 54 1.10 2.64 -5.95
C ARG A 54 2.25 2.21 -6.87
N ASP A 55 2.88 3.18 -7.51
CA ASP A 55 4.12 3.00 -8.26
C ASP A 55 5.30 2.92 -7.28
N LEU A 56 6.12 1.88 -7.40
CA LEU A 56 7.26 1.62 -6.51
C LEU A 56 8.60 2.07 -7.11
N ARG A 57 8.63 2.54 -8.37
CA ARG A 57 9.85 2.98 -9.05
C ARG A 57 10.37 4.32 -8.55
N GLN A 58 9.54 5.07 -7.84
CA GLN A 58 9.95 6.31 -7.20
C GLN A 58 10.33 6.03 -5.74
N PRO A 59 11.61 6.22 -5.34
CA PRO A 59 11.95 6.22 -3.93
C PRO A 59 11.23 7.38 -3.24
N CYS A 60 10.79 7.16 -2.01
CA CYS A 60 10.18 8.19 -1.18
C CYS A 60 11.18 9.26 -0.76
#